data_AF-A0A7S4NM78-F1
#
_entry.id   AF-A0A7S4NM78-F1
#
_cell.length_a   1.000
_cell.length_b   1.000
_cell.length_c   1.000
_cell.angle_alpha   90.00
_cell.angle_beta   90.00
_cell.angle_gamma   90.00
#
_symmetry.space_group_name_H-M   'P 1'
#
loop_
_entity.id
_entity.type
_entity.pdbx_description
1 polymer ?
#
loop_
_entity_poly.entity_id
_entity_poly.type
_entity_poly.pdbx_seq_one_letter_code
_entity_poly.pdbx_strand_id
1 'polypeptide(L)'
;VVTTRTTLPIRIVYMKRSQGETWTRHQGSRQLSNQDEVIEFLKRKSEENGLHFEALEFYYTDMKNAEEQIRAIGRASVMVGIHGAGLAGMVALPPGSTVVELRLRAMNLRDNHFVFMAYTMGHKYLQVKYPNAKVPKEQMDELWDTIVKQNQIDYMSRPSARDRQRERKKEKETAQQRELERTEMEKDAVWLKKRREERRRDRMKRFSAAKDLI
;
A
#
# COMPACT_ATOMS: atom_id res chain seq x y z
N VAL A 1 -36.27 11.98 -1.54
CA VAL A 1 -35.69 11.82 -0.18
C VAL A 1 -34.19 11.84 -0.33
N VAL A 2 -33.54 12.95 0.02
CA VAL A 2 -32.07 13.01 0.09
C VAL A 2 -31.67 12.24 1.34
N THR A 3 -31.30 10.98 1.17
CA THR A 3 -30.71 10.19 2.27
C THR A 3 -29.36 10.80 2.59
N THR A 4 -29.32 11.61 3.64
CA THR A 4 -28.08 11.97 4.32
C THR A 4 -27.43 10.66 4.77
N ARG A 5 -26.38 10.23 4.04
CA ARG A 5 -25.47 9.21 4.58
C ARG A 5 -24.88 9.84 5.83
N THR A 6 -25.40 9.45 7.00
CA THR A 6 -24.66 9.54 8.25
C THR A 6 -23.43 8.67 8.04
N THR A 7 -22.32 9.27 7.59
CA THR A 7 -21.05 8.56 7.42
C THR A 7 -20.51 8.31 8.81
N LEU A 8 -20.98 7.22 9.43
CA LEU A 8 -20.30 6.66 10.58
C LEU A 8 -18.80 6.55 10.23
N PRO A 9 -17.91 6.90 11.18
CA PRO A 9 -16.47 6.83 10.91
C PRO A 9 -16.11 5.42 10.47
N ILE A 10 -15.41 5.32 9.33
CA ILE A 10 -15.06 4.03 8.75
C ILE A 10 -14.12 3.31 9.72
N ARG A 11 -14.57 2.11 10.10
CA ARG A 11 -13.86 1.21 11.02
C ARG A 11 -13.46 -0.03 10.26
N ILE A 12 -12.15 -0.31 10.27
CA ILE A 12 -11.55 -1.47 9.63
C ILE A 12 -11.19 -2.46 10.73
N VAL A 13 -11.75 -3.67 10.66
CA VAL A 13 -11.39 -4.78 11.52
C VAL A 13 -10.58 -5.79 10.72
N TYR A 14 -9.42 -6.17 11.23
CA TYR A 14 -8.60 -7.26 10.71
C TYR A 14 -8.74 -8.50 11.60
N MET A 15 -9.12 -9.64 11.02
CA MET A 15 -9.20 -10.91 11.73
C MET A 15 -7.84 -11.61 11.72
N LYS A 16 -7.13 -11.50 12.84
CA LYS A 16 -5.82 -12.09 13.11
C LYS A 16 -5.97 -13.57 13.47
N ARG A 17 -5.18 -14.44 12.85
CA ARG A 17 -4.96 -15.80 13.36
C ARG A 17 -3.75 -15.78 14.30
N SER A 18 -3.93 -16.19 15.55
CA SER A 18 -2.84 -16.49 16.49
C SER A 18 -2.60 -18.00 16.58
N GLN A 19 -1.42 -18.42 17.03
CA GLN A 19 -1.16 -19.84 17.31
C GLN A 19 -1.72 -20.18 18.69
N GLY A 20 -2.71 -21.07 18.76
CA GLY A 20 -3.21 -21.61 20.02
C GLY A 20 -2.47 -22.88 20.44
N GLU A 21 -2.75 -23.41 21.62
CA GLU A 21 -2.09 -24.61 22.17
C GLU A 21 -2.30 -25.89 21.33
N THR A 22 -3.39 -25.96 20.56
CA THR A 22 -3.74 -27.10 19.69
C THR A 22 -3.49 -26.81 18.21
N TRP A 23 -2.34 -26.20 17.90
CA TRP A 23 -1.99 -25.77 16.55
C TRP A 23 -1.62 -26.95 15.64
N THR A 24 -2.36 -27.13 14.55
CA THR A 24 -2.08 -28.15 13.53
C THR A 24 -1.33 -27.58 12.32
N ARG A 25 -0.56 -28.43 11.62
CA ARG A 25 0.11 -28.07 10.35
C ARG A 25 -0.88 -27.55 9.29
N HIS A 26 -2.13 -28.03 9.30
CA HIS A 26 -3.18 -27.55 8.41
C HIS A 26 -3.69 -26.14 8.77
N GLN A 27 -3.70 -25.76 10.05
CA GLN A 27 -4.05 -24.39 10.46
C GLN A 27 -2.91 -23.41 10.15
N GLY A 28 -1.66 -23.87 10.23
CA GLY A 28 -0.48 -23.08 9.86
C GLY A 28 -0.44 -22.65 8.39
N SER A 29 -0.91 -23.49 7.46
CA SER A 29 -0.98 -23.13 6.03
C SER A 29 -2.07 -22.10 5.69
N ARG A 30 -2.93 -21.78 6.67
CA ARG A 30 -4.05 -20.83 6.55
C ARG A 30 -3.76 -19.49 7.24
N GLN A 31 -2.47 -19.21 7.50
CA GLN A 31 -1.98 -17.96 8.05
C GLN A 31 -1.02 -17.29 7.05
N LEU A 32 -1.01 -15.96 7.04
CA LEU A 32 0.01 -15.18 6.33
C LEU A 32 1.30 -15.21 7.16
N SER A 33 2.40 -15.64 6.55
CA SER A 33 3.73 -15.63 7.18
C SER A 33 4.20 -14.23 7.55
N ASN A 34 3.65 -13.20 6.90
CA ASN A 34 3.90 -11.80 7.23
C ASN A 34 2.62 -11.07 7.70
N GLN A 35 1.74 -11.76 8.41
CA GLN A 35 0.50 -11.20 8.94
C GLN A 35 0.74 -9.92 9.75
N ASP A 36 1.76 -9.91 10.61
CA ASP A 36 2.03 -8.75 11.47
C ASP A 36 2.50 -7.54 10.64
N GLU A 37 3.30 -7.75 9.59
CA GLU A 37 3.67 -6.68 8.65
C GLU A 37 2.44 -6.11 7.93
N VAL A 38 1.47 -6.95 7.57
CA VAL A 38 0.21 -6.52 6.94
C VAL A 38 -0.65 -5.73 7.92
N ILE A 39 -0.78 -6.20 9.15
CA ILE A 39 -1.53 -5.51 10.21
C ILE A 39 -0.91 -4.14 10.49
N GLU A 40 0.41 -4.07 10.66
CA GLU A 40 1.13 -2.83 10.90
C GLU A 40 0.96 -1.85 9.74
N PHE A 41 1.09 -2.34 8.49
CA PHE A 41 0.87 -1.53 7.30
C PHE A 41 -0.56 -0.95 7.25
N LEU A 42 -1.59 -1.79 7.48
CA LEU A 42 -2.99 -1.36 7.45
C LEU A 42 -3.31 -0.41 8.59
N LYS A 43 -2.76 -0.65 9.79
CA LYS A 43 -2.90 0.24 10.94
C LYS A 43 -2.33 1.62 10.63
N ARG A 44 -1.07 1.69 10.19
CA ARG A 44 -0.41 2.95 9.82
C ARG A 44 -1.19 3.70 8.74
N LYS A 45 -1.62 3.01 7.67
CA LYS A 45 -2.43 3.62 6.61
C LYS A 45 -3.77 4.12 7.15
N SER A 46 -4.41 3.39 8.05
CA SER A 46 -5.67 3.84 8.66
C SER A 46 -5.46 5.10 9.49
N GLU A 47 -4.44 5.14 10.34
CA GLU A 47 -4.07 6.31 11.16
C GLU A 47 -3.74 7.53 10.28
N GLU A 48 -2.93 7.35 9.22
CA GLU A 48 -2.60 8.40 8.24
C GLU A 48 -3.83 9.00 7.55
N ASN A 49 -4.95 8.28 7.49
CA ASN A 49 -6.18 8.70 6.86
C ASN A 49 -7.31 8.99 7.87
N GLY A 50 -6.98 9.08 9.18
CA GLY A 50 -7.96 9.34 10.24
C GLY A 50 -9.02 8.25 10.40
N LEU A 51 -8.73 7.03 9.94
CA LEU A 51 -9.63 5.88 10.05
C LEU A 51 -9.31 5.07 11.30
N HIS A 52 -10.34 4.44 11.86
CA HIS A 52 -10.15 3.54 12.98
C HIS A 52 -9.78 2.14 12.47
N PHE A 53 -8.74 1.56 13.06
CA PHE A 53 -8.28 0.22 12.76
C PHE A 53 -8.14 -0.61 14.03
N GLU A 54 -8.62 -1.84 13.97
CA GLU A 54 -8.53 -2.80 15.07
C GLU A 54 -8.19 -4.18 14.51
N ALA A 55 -7.24 -4.89 15.14
CA ALA A 55 -6.92 -6.27 14.82
C ALA A 55 -7.45 -7.19 15.93
N LEU A 56 -8.36 -8.09 15.59
CA LEU A 56 -9.03 -8.99 16.51
C LEU A 56 -8.46 -10.41 16.38
N GLU A 57 -8.22 -11.09 17.50
CA GLU A 57 -7.73 -12.48 17.48
C GLU A 57 -8.86 -13.49 17.28
N PHE A 58 -8.65 -14.45 16.39
CA PHE A 58 -9.62 -15.49 16.03
C PHE A 58 -9.79 -16.61 17.09
N TYR A 59 -9.76 -16.27 18.38
CA TYR A 59 -10.15 -17.20 19.45
C TYR A 59 -11.08 -16.52 20.43
N TYR A 60 -12.23 -17.14 20.62
CA TYR A 60 -13.12 -16.86 21.74
C TYR A 60 -12.58 -17.61 22.95
N THR A 61 -11.52 -17.06 23.56
CA THR A 61 -10.91 -17.67 24.76
C THR A 61 -11.88 -17.66 25.94
N ASP A 62 -12.81 -16.71 25.95
CA ASP A 62 -13.92 -16.62 26.89
C ASP A 62 -15.09 -15.81 26.29
N MET A 63 -16.24 -15.81 26.99
CA MET A 63 -17.46 -15.12 26.56
C MET A 63 -17.34 -13.60 26.50
N LYS A 64 -16.49 -12.99 27.34
CA LYS A 64 -16.30 -11.53 27.35
C LYS A 64 -15.54 -11.10 26.10
N ASN A 65 -14.49 -11.84 25.75
CA ASN A 65 -13.75 -11.68 24.50
C ASN A 65 -14.68 -11.85 23.28
N ALA A 66 -15.59 -12.83 23.30
CA ALA A 66 -16.58 -12.99 22.24
C ALA A 66 -17.52 -11.78 22.08
N GLU A 67 -18.01 -11.24 23.19
CA GLU A 67 -18.90 -10.08 23.18
C GLU A 67 -18.20 -8.81 22.67
N GLU A 68 -16.93 -8.61 23.07
CA GLU A 68 -16.09 -7.50 22.59
C GLU A 68 -15.82 -7.60 21.09
N GLN A 69 -15.47 -8.79 20.60
CA GLN A 69 -15.28 -9.01 19.16
C GLN A 69 -16.56 -8.77 18.36
N ILE A 70 -17.70 -9.28 18.83
CA ILE A 70 -18.99 -9.05 18.17
C ILE A 70 -19.32 -7.55 18.15
N ARG A 71 -19.05 -6.82 19.25
CA ARG A 71 -19.25 -5.37 19.30
C ARG A 71 -18.31 -4.61 18.36
N ALA A 72 -17.04 -5.00 18.27
CA ALA A 72 -16.07 -4.40 17.36
C ALA A 72 -16.51 -4.62 15.89
N ILE A 73 -16.87 -5.85 15.54
CA ILE A 73 -17.36 -6.20 14.20
C ILE A 73 -18.69 -5.47 13.90
N GLY A 74 -19.62 -5.40 14.86
CA GLY A 74 -20.90 -4.71 14.70
C GLY A 74 -20.82 -3.20 14.54
N ARG A 75 -19.64 -2.61 14.75
CA ARG A 75 -19.34 -1.21 14.45
C ARG A 75 -18.45 -1.04 13.23
N ALA A 76 -17.91 -2.12 12.68
CA ALA A 76 -17.01 -2.08 11.54
C ALA A 76 -17.79 -1.77 10.26
N SER A 77 -17.12 -1.11 9.31
CA SER A 77 -17.59 -0.93 7.94
C SER A 77 -16.83 -1.82 6.96
N VAL A 78 -15.63 -2.26 7.38
CA VAL A 78 -14.78 -3.17 6.62
C VAL A 78 -14.27 -4.27 7.55
N MET A 79 -14.44 -5.51 7.13
CA MET A 79 -13.85 -6.68 7.76
C MET A 79 -12.84 -7.31 6.80
N VAL A 80 -11.59 -7.49 7.23
CA VAL A 80 -10.50 -8.08 6.45
C VAL A 80 -10.04 -9.35 7.14
N GLY A 81 -9.83 -10.44 6.39
CA GLY A 81 -9.31 -11.66 6.99
C GLY A 81 -8.93 -12.72 5.98
N ILE A 82 -8.07 -13.65 6.40
CA ILE A 82 -7.71 -14.82 5.60
C ILE A 82 -8.90 -15.79 5.56
N HIS A 83 -9.06 -16.54 4.46
CA HIS A 83 -10.11 -17.55 4.30
C HIS A 83 -10.19 -18.52 5.51
N GLY A 84 -11.27 -18.44 6.29
CA GLY A 84 -11.46 -19.26 7.49
C GLY A 84 -10.83 -18.72 8.78
N ALA A 85 -10.30 -17.48 8.79
CA ALA A 85 -9.84 -16.76 9.98
C ALA A 85 -11.00 -16.09 10.76
N GLY A 86 -12.15 -16.75 10.87
CA GLY A 86 -13.32 -16.14 11.51
C GLY A 86 -14.11 -15.17 10.65
N LEU A 87 -13.99 -15.27 9.32
CA LEU A 87 -14.83 -14.50 8.40
C LEU A 87 -16.33 -14.75 8.62
N ALA A 88 -16.73 -15.87 9.20
CA ALA A 88 -18.11 -16.11 9.64
C ALA A 88 -18.61 -15.05 10.63
N GLY A 89 -17.73 -14.36 11.34
CA GLY A 89 -18.06 -13.20 12.18
C GLY A 89 -18.78 -12.07 11.42
N MET A 90 -18.77 -12.08 10.08
CA MET A 90 -19.56 -11.16 9.24
C MET A 90 -21.07 -11.18 9.53
N VAL A 91 -21.59 -12.19 10.26
CA VAL A 91 -22.98 -12.15 10.77
C VAL A 91 -23.25 -10.96 11.67
N ALA A 92 -22.25 -10.49 12.40
CA ALA A 92 -22.34 -9.32 13.28
C ALA A 92 -22.10 -8.02 12.52
N LEU A 93 -21.55 -8.06 11.31
CA LEU A 93 -21.21 -6.89 10.53
C LEU A 93 -22.49 -6.20 10.03
N PRO A 94 -22.60 -4.84 10.07
CA PRO A 94 -23.76 -4.14 9.56
C PRO A 94 -24.00 -4.37 8.06
N PRO A 95 -25.26 -4.51 7.59
CA PRO A 95 -25.56 -4.60 6.16
C PRO A 95 -24.98 -3.43 5.37
N GLY A 96 -24.53 -3.70 4.14
CA GLY A 96 -23.87 -2.72 3.27
C GLY A 96 -22.38 -2.53 3.54
N SER A 97 -21.83 -3.18 4.56
CA SER A 97 -20.39 -3.22 4.84
C SER A 97 -19.62 -4.07 3.83
N THR A 98 -18.29 -4.02 3.87
CA THR A 98 -17.42 -4.78 2.98
C THR A 98 -16.65 -5.87 3.71
N VAL A 99 -16.66 -7.07 3.16
CA VAL A 99 -15.81 -8.19 3.57
C VAL A 99 -14.69 -8.37 2.54
N VAL A 100 -13.45 -8.34 3.01
CA VAL A 100 -12.24 -8.57 2.21
C VAL A 100 -11.61 -9.90 2.63
N GLU A 101 -11.74 -10.89 1.76
CA GLU A 101 -11.15 -12.21 1.96
C GLU A 101 -9.78 -12.29 1.29
N LEU A 102 -8.76 -12.60 2.08
CA LEU A 102 -7.43 -12.93 1.60
C LEU A 102 -7.34 -14.44 1.36
N ARG A 103 -7.24 -14.86 0.09
CA ARG A 103 -7.09 -16.26 -0.30
C ARG A 103 -5.63 -16.57 -0.63
N LEU A 104 -5.10 -17.63 -0.02
CA LEU A 104 -3.78 -18.16 -0.36
C LEU A 104 -3.97 -19.32 -1.35
N ARG A 105 -3.08 -19.47 -2.34
CA ARG A 105 -3.15 -20.58 -3.33
C ARG A 105 -3.15 -21.97 -2.70
N ALA A 106 -2.55 -22.12 -1.53
CA ALA A 106 -2.57 -23.36 -0.74
C ALA A 106 -3.97 -23.74 -0.21
N MET A 107 -4.95 -22.83 -0.32
CA MET A 107 -6.33 -23.04 0.10
C MET A 107 -7.16 -23.49 -1.09
N ASN A 108 -8.14 -24.35 -0.83
CA ASN A 108 -8.99 -24.88 -1.87
C ASN A 108 -9.82 -23.75 -2.49
N LEU A 109 -9.40 -23.23 -3.65
CA LEU A 109 -10.00 -22.03 -4.26
C LEU A 109 -11.46 -22.24 -4.70
N ARG A 110 -11.97 -23.48 -4.63
CA ARG A 110 -13.36 -23.85 -4.93
C ARG A 110 -14.32 -23.55 -3.77
N ASP A 111 -13.81 -23.34 -2.56
CA ASP A 111 -14.64 -23.10 -1.37
C ASP A 111 -15.12 -21.64 -1.35
N ASN A 112 -16.25 -21.36 -2.00
CA ASN A 112 -16.82 -20.02 -2.10
C ASN A 112 -17.88 -19.72 -1.03
N HIS A 113 -17.99 -20.50 0.05
CA HIS A 113 -19.06 -20.37 1.04
C HIS A 113 -19.23 -18.96 1.63
N PHE A 114 -18.13 -18.23 1.84
CA PHE A 114 -18.18 -16.85 2.34
C PHE A 114 -18.75 -15.84 1.35
N VAL A 115 -18.68 -16.07 0.03
CA VAL A 115 -19.28 -15.16 -0.96
C VAL A 115 -20.80 -15.19 -0.84
N PHE A 116 -21.38 -16.39 -0.75
CA PHE A 116 -22.81 -16.58 -0.60
C PHE A 116 -23.30 -15.99 0.72
N MET A 117 -22.56 -16.25 1.81
CA MET A 117 -22.86 -15.68 3.12
C MET A 117 -22.86 -14.14 3.09
N ALA A 118 -21.85 -13.52 2.48
CA ALA A 118 -21.76 -12.07 2.37
C ALA A 118 -22.95 -11.50 1.59
N TYR A 119 -23.32 -12.10 0.45
CA TYR A 119 -24.49 -11.68 -0.32
C TYR A 119 -25.80 -11.81 0.46
N THR A 120 -26.02 -12.93 1.14
CA THR A 120 -27.21 -13.16 1.97
C THR A 120 -27.32 -12.13 3.09
N MET A 121 -26.20 -11.71 3.67
CA MET A 121 -26.15 -10.70 4.74
C MET A 121 -26.15 -9.25 4.21
N GLY A 122 -26.23 -9.04 2.89
CA GLY A 122 -26.25 -7.71 2.29
C GLY A 122 -24.89 -7.00 2.26
N HIS A 123 -23.78 -7.76 2.32
CA HIS A 123 -22.42 -7.24 2.31
C HIS A 123 -21.84 -7.19 0.89
N LYS A 124 -20.95 -6.23 0.67
CA LYS A 124 -20.01 -6.28 -0.46
C LYS A 124 -18.93 -7.30 -0.15
N TYR A 125 -18.49 -8.04 -1.16
CA TYR A 125 -17.50 -9.08 -0.98
C TYR A 125 -16.35 -8.97 -1.98
N LEU A 126 -15.13 -8.96 -1.47
CA LEU A 126 -13.90 -8.82 -2.26
C LEU A 126 -12.97 -9.98 -1.96
N GLN A 127 -12.50 -10.65 -3.01
CA GLN A 127 -11.49 -11.69 -2.90
C GLN A 127 -10.15 -11.15 -3.42
N VAL A 128 -9.12 -11.21 -2.58
CA VAL A 128 -7.74 -10.90 -2.96
C VAL A 128 -6.93 -12.19 -2.89
N LYS A 129 -6.34 -12.59 -4.01
CA LYS A 129 -5.64 -13.88 -4.14
C LYS A 129 -4.12 -13.66 -4.11
N TYR A 130 -3.45 -14.36 -3.22
CA TYR A 130 -1.99 -14.39 -3.14
C TYR A 130 -1.46 -15.78 -3.51
N PRO A 131 -0.42 -15.85 -4.36
CA PRO A 131 0.15 -17.13 -4.81
C PRO A 131 0.90 -17.87 -3.69
N ASN A 132 1.41 -17.12 -2.72
CA ASN A 132 2.21 -17.63 -1.60
C ASN A 132 1.50 -17.29 -0.27
N ALA A 133 1.95 -17.88 0.83
CA ALA A 133 1.48 -17.54 2.18
C ALA A 133 1.96 -16.15 2.66
N LYS A 134 2.23 -15.22 1.75
CA LYS A 134 2.80 -13.90 2.02
C LYS A 134 2.12 -12.87 1.13
N VAL A 135 1.80 -11.70 1.69
CA VAL A 135 1.46 -10.51 0.90
C VAL A 135 2.77 -9.79 0.55
N PRO A 136 3.17 -9.72 -0.73
CA PRO A 136 4.36 -8.97 -1.12
C PRO A 136 4.23 -7.49 -0.76
N LYS A 137 5.33 -6.84 -0.38
CA LYS A 137 5.31 -5.42 0.02
C LYS A 137 4.79 -4.52 -1.10
N GLU A 138 5.08 -4.88 -2.34
CA GLU A 138 4.65 -4.17 -3.55
C GLU A 138 3.13 -4.25 -3.78
N GLN A 139 2.46 -5.25 -3.18
CA GLN A 139 1.01 -5.46 -3.27
C GLN A 139 0.25 -4.92 -2.05
N MET A 140 0.94 -4.47 -1.00
CA MET A 140 0.29 -3.89 0.18
C MET A 140 -0.49 -2.61 -0.16
N ASP A 141 0.05 -1.74 -1.02
CA ASP A 141 -0.66 -0.55 -1.50
C ASP A 141 -1.89 -0.92 -2.35
N GLU A 142 -1.84 -2.02 -3.11
CA GLU A 142 -3.00 -2.50 -3.88
C GLU A 142 -4.11 -3.05 -2.96
N LEU A 143 -3.74 -3.77 -1.91
CA LEU A 143 -4.66 -4.22 -0.87
C LEU A 143 -5.36 -3.02 -0.20
N TRP A 144 -4.60 -1.99 0.15
CA TRP A 144 -5.15 -0.76 0.72
C TRP A 144 -6.09 -0.04 -0.25
N ASP A 145 -5.66 0.16 -1.50
CA ASP A 145 -6.47 0.76 -2.55
C ASP A 145 -7.80 0.00 -2.74
N THR A 146 -7.77 -1.33 -2.64
CA THR A 146 -8.96 -2.19 -2.73
C THR A 146 -9.93 -1.95 -1.59
N ILE A 147 -9.42 -1.88 -0.35
CA ILE A 147 -10.21 -1.58 0.85
C ILE A 147 -10.89 -0.20 0.71
N VAL A 148 -10.14 0.80 0.25
CA VAL A 148 -10.62 2.18 0.20
C VAL A 148 -11.58 2.43 -0.97
N LYS A 149 -11.20 2.06 -2.20
CA LYS A 149 -12.00 2.34 -3.41
C LYS A 149 -13.42 1.77 -3.31
N GLN A 150 -13.56 0.57 -2.76
CA GLN A 150 -14.86 -0.11 -2.72
C GLN A 150 -15.78 0.33 -1.59
N ASN A 151 -15.21 1.01 -0.59
CA ASN A 151 -15.98 1.62 0.48
C ASN A 151 -16.32 3.08 0.22
N GLN A 152 -16.01 3.62 -0.98
CA GLN A 152 -16.19 5.04 -1.32
C GLN A 152 -15.63 5.95 -0.21
N ILE A 153 -14.52 5.51 0.41
CA ILE A 153 -13.80 6.31 1.40
C ILE A 153 -13.23 7.46 0.60
N ASP A 154 -13.82 8.64 0.78
CA ASP A 154 -13.46 9.81 -0.01
C ASP A 154 -12.02 10.20 0.34
N TYR A 155 -11.14 9.96 -0.62
CA TYR A 155 -9.73 10.30 -0.54
C TYR A 155 -9.63 11.81 -0.76
N MET A 156 -9.93 12.59 0.26
CA MET A 156 -9.58 14.00 0.26
C MET A 156 -8.04 14.07 0.25
N SER A 157 -7.46 14.19 -0.96
CA SER A 157 -6.11 14.69 -1.28
C SER A 157 -4.95 13.69 -1.47
N ARG A 158 -5.07 12.60 -2.26
CA ARG A 158 -3.86 11.93 -2.82
C ARG A 158 -4.00 11.41 -4.27
N PRO A 159 -2.96 11.55 -5.11
CA PRO A 159 -2.92 10.98 -6.47
C PRO A 159 -3.02 9.45 -6.43
N SER A 160 -3.71 8.83 -7.39
CA SER A 160 -3.89 7.37 -7.48
C SER A 160 -2.56 6.62 -7.65
N ALA A 161 -2.52 5.30 -7.44
CA ALA A 161 -1.32 4.50 -7.69
C ALA A 161 -0.75 4.68 -9.11
N ARG A 162 -1.65 4.87 -10.11
CA ARG A 162 -1.26 5.21 -11.48
C ARG A 162 -0.65 6.60 -11.59
N ASP A 163 -1.21 7.58 -10.90
CA ASP A 163 -0.67 8.95 -10.88
C ASP A 163 0.70 9.00 -10.22
N ARG A 164 0.90 8.26 -9.13
CA ARG A 164 2.21 8.13 -8.45
C ARG A 164 3.26 7.45 -9.33
N GLN A 165 2.88 6.43 -10.10
CA GLN A 165 3.79 5.83 -11.09
C GLN A 165 4.15 6.83 -12.19
N ARG A 166 3.19 7.65 -12.62
CA ARG A 166 3.40 8.69 -13.64
C ARG A 166 4.31 9.82 -13.13
N GLU A 167 4.13 10.25 -11.88
CA GLU A 167 5.00 11.23 -11.22
C GLU A 167 6.43 10.71 -11.05
N ARG A 168 6.60 9.48 -10.56
CA ARG A 168 7.93 8.84 -10.45
C ARG A 168 8.63 8.73 -11.80
N LYS A 169 7.88 8.48 -12.88
CA LYS A 169 8.43 8.46 -14.23
C LYS A 169 8.90 9.86 -14.65
N LYS A 170 8.08 10.89 -14.43
CA LYS A 170 8.44 12.30 -14.70
C LYS A 170 9.65 12.75 -13.90
N GLU A 171 9.75 12.40 -12.62
CA GLU A 171 10.90 12.74 -11.78
C GLU A 171 12.20 12.10 -12.31
N LYS A 172 12.15 10.84 -12.71
CA LYS A 172 13.30 10.16 -13.33
C LYS A 172 13.72 10.81 -14.65
N GLU A 173 12.77 11.14 -15.51
CA GLU A 173 13.02 11.83 -16.77
C GLU A 173 13.64 13.23 -16.52
N THR A 174 13.11 13.97 -15.54
CA THR A 174 13.64 15.30 -15.18
C THR A 174 15.04 15.21 -14.58
N ALA A 175 15.32 14.20 -13.74
CA ALA A 175 16.64 13.97 -13.17
C ALA A 175 17.67 13.62 -14.26
N GLN A 176 17.30 12.76 -15.21
CA GLN A 176 18.15 12.44 -16.36
C GLN A 176 18.45 13.68 -17.23
N GLN A 177 17.45 14.52 -17.48
CA GLN A 177 17.61 15.76 -18.23
C GLN A 177 18.61 16.71 -17.55
N ARG A 178 18.47 16.90 -16.24
CA ARG A 178 19.37 17.76 -15.43
C ARG A 178 20.81 17.24 -15.40
N GLU A 179 20.99 15.93 -15.36
CA GLU A 179 22.31 15.30 -15.40
C GLU A 179 22.97 15.54 -16.77
N LEU A 180 22.21 15.40 -17.86
CA LEU A 180 22.69 15.68 -19.21
C LEU A 180 23.14 17.14 -19.36
N GLU A 181 22.29 18.09 -18.96
CA GLU A 181 22.61 19.52 -19.00
C GLU A 181 23.85 19.86 -18.17
N ARG A 182 24.00 19.23 -17.00
CA ARG A 182 25.19 19.38 -16.16
C ARG A 182 26.45 18.90 -16.88
N THR A 183 26.40 17.74 -17.54
CA THR A 183 27.55 17.23 -18.28
C THR A 183 27.91 18.08 -19.50
N GLU A 184 26.92 18.69 -20.18
CA GLU A 184 27.18 19.64 -21.27
C GLU A 184 27.85 20.92 -20.76
N MET A 185 27.34 21.51 -19.67
CA MET A 185 27.97 22.67 -19.05
C MET A 185 29.42 22.40 -18.61
N GLU A 186 29.70 21.21 -18.07
CA GLU A 186 31.07 20.82 -17.70
C GLU A 186 31.99 20.72 -18.93
N LYS A 187 31.50 20.17 -20.05
CA LYS A 187 32.26 20.13 -21.32
C LYS A 187 32.55 21.53 -21.87
N ASP A 188 31.55 22.41 -21.84
CA ASP A 188 31.68 23.79 -22.32
C ASP A 188 32.66 24.59 -21.45
N ALA A 189 32.62 24.41 -20.13
CA ALA A 189 33.55 25.04 -19.21
C ALA A 189 35.01 24.60 -19.47
N VAL A 190 35.22 23.30 -19.72
CA VAL A 190 36.54 22.76 -20.11
C VAL A 190 37.01 23.36 -21.43
N TRP A 191 36.14 23.43 -22.43
CA TRP A 191 36.46 24.02 -23.73
C TRP A 191 36.82 25.52 -23.62
N LEU A 192 36.04 26.28 -22.85
CA LEU A 192 36.29 27.71 -22.59
C LEU A 192 37.64 27.93 -21.88
N LYS A 193 37.98 27.08 -20.91
CA LYS A 193 39.27 27.13 -20.21
C LYS A 193 40.43 26.88 -21.16
N LYS A 194 40.33 25.84 -22.00
CA LYS A 194 41.34 25.52 -23.03
C LYS A 194 41.53 26.68 -24.02
N ARG A 195 40.43 27.28 -24.49
CA ARG A 195 40.46 28.42 -25.42
C ARG A 195 41.01 29.72 -24.79
N ARG A 196 40.85 29.90 -23.47
CA ARG A 196 41.47 31.02 -22.73
C ARG A 196 42.98 30.82 -22.59
N GLU A 197 43.43 29.61 -22.28
CA GLU A 197 44.86 29.29 -22.20
C GLU A 197 45.58 29.45 -23.54
N GLU A 198 44.96 28.99 -24.63
CA GLU A 198 45.50 29.13 -25.98
C GLU A 198 45.68 30.60 -26.37
N ARG A 199 44.65 31.44 -26.16
CA ARG A 199 44.75 32.89 -26.35
C ARG A 199 45.82 33.54 -25.47
N ARG A 200 46.06 33.03 -24.25
CA ARG A 200 47.13 33.52 -23.37
C ARG A 200 48.50 33.16 -23.93
N ARG A 201 48.69 31.95 -24.44
CA ARG A 201 49.94 31.50 -25.09
C ARG A 201 50.25 32.33 -26.33
N ASP A 202 49.26 32.55 -27.19
CA ASP A 202 49.43 33.38 -28.40
C ASP A 202 49.80 34.81 -28.07
N ARG A 203 49.18 35.38 -27.03
CA ARG A 203 49.50 36.73 -26.56
C ARG A 203 50.93 36.80 -26.02
N MET A 204 51.40 35.81 -25.27
CA MET A 204 52.80 35.75 -24.80
C MET A 204 53.80 35.57 -25.94
N LYS A 205 53.51 34.74 -26.95
CA LYS A 205 54.36 34.58 -28.14
C LYS A 205 54.50 35.89 -28.91
N ARG A 206 53.40 36.62 -29.13
CA ARG A 206 53.43 37.94 -29.78
C ARG A 206 54.22 38.96 -28.97
N PHE A 207 54.11 38.93 -27.64
CA PHE A 207 54.86 39.83 -26.77
C PHE A 207 56.37 39.52 -26.76
N SER A 208 56.76 38.24 -26.84
CA SER A 208 58.16 37.82 -26.98
C SER A 208 58.74 38.26 -28.33
N ALA A 209 58.03 37.98 -29.44
CA ALA A 209 58.48 38.36 -30.78
C ALA A 209 58.61 39.90 -30.95
N ALA A 210 57.78 40.68 -30.25
CA ALA A 210 57.89 42.14 -30.24
C ALA A 210 59.08 42.65 -29.41
N LYS A 211 59.54 41.90 -28.40
CA LYS A 211 60.76 42.22 -27.64
C LYS A 211 62.04 41.94 -28.43
N ASP A 212 62.02 40.96 -29.32
CA ASP A 212 63.17 40.62 -30.17
C ASP A 212 63.35 41.60 -31.36
N LEU A 213 62.44 42.57 -31.52
CA LEU A 213 62.44 43.58 -32.59
C LEU A 213 62.87 44.99 -32.12
N ILE A 214 63.27 45.14 -30.84
CA ILE A 214 63.78 46.37 -30.22
C ILE A 214 65.21 46.09 -29.75
#